data_AF-A0A7H8PIW7-F1
#
_entry.id   AF-A0A7H8PIW7-F1
#
_cell.length_a   1.000
_cell.length_b   1.000
_cell.length_c   1.000
_cell.angle_alpha   90.00
_cell.angle_beta   90.00
_cell.angle_gamma   90.00
#
_symmetry.space_group_name_H-M   'P 1'
#
loop_
_entity.id
_entity.type
_entity.pdbx_description
1 polymer ?
#
loop_
_entity_poly.entity_id
_entity_poly.type
_entity_poly.pdbx_seq_one_letter_code
_entity_poly.pdbx_strand_id
1 'polypeptide(L)'
;MKQKIKKTRSGLAEKLKNAVQNLNVDVFGYESKVTKNILRYFSKLSKETDLVQEELVVRIFKDWLTINVAVYNQGRPVKKISVKELITLFTNSEPSGLFNLEAKVVRGIENFMSELSDNHHIEVEQLQICIVASSDKVWVKGYKGLTHIQDIPLGVLIKHFTQ
;
A
#
# COMPACT_ATOMS: atom_id res chain seq x y z
N MET A 1 45.60 -9.96 19.76
CA MET A 1 44.25 -10.58 19.84
C MET A 1 43.31 -9.79 18.94
N LYS A 2 42.78 -10.36 17.86
CA LYS A 2 41.76 -9.72 17.00
C LYS A 2 40.39 -10.31 17.34
N GLN A 3 39.53 -9.56 18.02
CA GLN A 3 38.13 -9.93 18.17
C GLN A 3 37.37 -9.55 16.88
N LYS A 4 37.04 -10.54 16.06
CA LYS A 4 36.07 -10.40 14.96
C LYS A 4 34.67 -10.38 15.58
N ILE A 5 34.06 -9.20 15.69
CA ILE A 5 32.64 -9.09 16.04
C ILE A 5 31.82 -9.55 14.83
N LYS A 6 31.11 -10.66 15.04
CA LYS A 6 30.29 -11.39 14.08
C LYS A 6 29.05 -10.54 13.73
N LYS A 7 29.06 -9.83 12.59
CA LYS A 7 27.84 -9.25 12.00
C LYS A 7 26.95 -10.39 11.52
N THR A 8 25.92 -10.76 12.29
CA THR A 8 24.93 -11.74 11.84
C THR A 8 23.56 -11.45 12.44
N ARG A 9 22.54 -11.36 11.55
CA ARG A 9 21.09 -11.59 11.74
C ARG A 9 20.12 -10.39 11.90
N SER A 10 20.29 -9.27 11.18
CA SER A 10 19.15 -8.34 10.99
C SER A 10 18.02 -8.98 10.15
N GLY A 11 18.37 -9.59 9.01
CA GLY A 11 17.35 -10.06 8.06
C GLY A 11 16.51 -11.27 8.48
N LEU A 12 16.96 -12.10 9.43
CA LEU A 12 16.17 -13.27 9.88
C LEU A 12 15.17 -12.88 10.97
N ALA A 13 15.58 -11.98 11.88
CA ALA A 13 14.70 -11.40 12.88
C ALA A 13 13.60 -10.53 12.22
N GLU A 14 13.95 -9.76 11.19
CA GLU A 14 12.98 -9.00 10.38
C GLU A 14 12.00 -9.91 9.65
N LYS A 15 12.48 -10.99 9.01
CA LYS A 15 11.61 -11.98 8.35
C LYS A 15 10.64 -12.64 9.33
N LEU A 16 11.10 -13.01 10.52
CA LEU A 16 10.25 -13.57 11.59
C LEU A 16 9.24 -12.54 12.12
N LYS A 17 9.67 -11.30 12.37
CA LYS A 17 8.78 -10.21 12.79
C LYS A 17 7.69 -9.97 11.74
N ASN A 18 8.06 -9.92 10.46
CA ASN A 18 7.12 -9.75 9.36
C ASN A 18 6.15 -10.92 9.26
N ALA A 19 6.63 -12.17 9.37
CA ALA A 19 5.79 -13.36 9.33
C ALA A 19 4.79 -13.40 10.49
N VAL A 20 5.23 -13.14 11.73
CA VAL A 20 4.38 -13.11 12.92
C VAL A 20 3.34 -11.99 12.84
N GLN A 21 3.74 -10.80 12.39
CA GLN A 21 2.80 -9.70 12.23
C GLN A 21 1.81 -9.93 11.08
N ASN A 22 2.20 -10.63 10.01
CA ASN A 22 1.29 -10.98 8.91
C ASN A 22 0.28 -12.05 9.36
N LEU A 23 0.73 -13.05 10.14
CA LEU A 23 -0.17 -14.01 10.78
C LEU A 23 -1.24 -13.32 11.62
N ASN A 24 -0.87 -12.32 12.43
CA ASN A 24 -1.81 -11.64 13.33
C ASN A 24 -2.92 -10.85 12.62
N VAL A 25 -2.67 -10.37 11.39
CA VAL A 25 -3.69 -9.68 10.57
C VAL A 25 -4.69 -10.67 9.96
N ASP A 26 -4.25 -11.89 9.68
CA ASP A 26 -5.06 -12.92 9.01
C ASP A 26 -5.98 -13.70 9.98
N VAL A 27 -5.62 -13.84 11.27
CA VAL A 27 -6.42 -14.56 12.29
C VAL A 27 -7.87 -14.05 12.40
N PHE A 28 -8.14 -12.79 12.05
CA PHE A 28 -9.49 -12.19 12.14
C PHE A 28 -10.20 -12.01 10.80
N GLY A 29 -9.67 -12.59 9.70
CA GLY A 29 -10.24 -12.47 8.36
C GLY A 29 -10.32 -11.03 7.84
N TYR A 30 -9.54 -10.11 8.44
CA TYR A 30 -9.55 -8.70 8.09
C TYR A 30 -9.01 -8.50 6.67
N GLU A 31 -7.92 -9.18 6.31
CA GLU A 31 -7.34 -9.11 4.96
C GLU A 31 -8.33 -9.56 3.88
N SER A 32 -9.14 -10.59 4.14
CA SER A 32 -10.22 -11.02 3.24
C SER A 32 -11.30 -9.95 3.07
N LYS A 33 -11.69 -9.26 4.15
CA LYS A 33 -12.64 -8.15 4.08
C LYS A 33 -12.07 -6.99 3.27
N VAL A 34 -10.83 -6.58 3.52
CA VAL A 34 -10.15 -5.54 2.76
C VAL A 34 -10.04 -5.90 1.28
N THR A 35 -9.67 -7.15 0.97
CA THR A 35 -9.63 -7.64 -0.41
C THR A 35 -10.97 -7.45 -1.12
N LYS A 36 -12.09 -7.85 -0.49
CA LYS A 36 -13.45 -7.64 -1.03
C LYS A 36 -13.79 -6.15 -1.20
N ASN A 37 -13.35 -5.30 -0.28
CA ASN A 37 -13.59 -3.86 -0.36
C ASN A 37 -12.86 -3.23 -1.55
N ILE A 38 -11.57 -3.60 -1.74
CA ILE A 38 -10.77 -3.15 -2.88
C ILE A 38 -11.39 -3.64 -4.19
N LEU A 39 -11.77 -4.91 -4.29
CA LEU A 39 -12.44 -5.44 -5.49
C LEU A 39 -13.74 -4.69 -5.82
N ARG A 40 -14.58 -4.43 -4.80
CA ARG A 40 -15.80 -3.64 -4.96
C ARG A 40 -15.51 -2.22 -5.42
N TYR A 41 -14.48 -1.58 -4.87
CA TYR A 41 -14.05 -0.25 -5.26
C TYR A 41 -13.61 -0.20 -6.73
N PHE A 42 -12.79 -1.17 -7.16
CA PHE A 42 -12.35 -1.27 -8.56
C PHE A 42 -13.52 -1.53 -9.51
N SER A 43 -14.48 -2.37 -9.14
CA SER A 43 -15.71 -2.60 -9.90
C SER A 43 -16.57 -1.33 -10.00
N LYS A 44 -16.67 -0.55 -8.92
CA LYS A 44 -17.35 0.76 -8.93
C LYS A 44 -16.63 1.74 -9.86
N LEU A 45 -15.30 1.86 -9.77
CA LEU A 45 -14.52 2.74 -10.65
C LEU A 45 -14.66 2.36 -12.12
N SER A 46 -14.60 1.06 -12.42
CA SER A 46 -14.80 0.53 -13.77
C SER A 46 -16.12 1.02 -14.37
N LYS A 47 -17.21 0.95 -13.60
CA LYS A 47 -18.53 1.47 -14.02
C LYS A 47 -18.59 2.99 -14.12
N GLU A 48 -17.97 3.72 -13.19
CA GLU A 48 -17.95 5.19 -13.18
C GLU A 48 -17.14 5.78 -14.34
N THR A 49 -16.11 5.06 -14.80
CA THR A 49 -15.17 5.54 -15.82
C THR A 49 -15.36 4.90 -17.18
N ASP A 50 -16.25 3.90 -17.28
CA ASP A 50 -16.42 3.04 -18.48
C ASP A 50 -15.10 2.37 -18.92
N LEU A 51 -14.28 1.98 -17.94
CA LEU A 51 -12.98 1.34 -18.15
C LEU A 51 -12.98 -0.09 -17.63
N VAL A 52 -12.16 -0.95 -18.24
CA VAL A 52 -12.00 -2.34 -17.80
C VAL A 52 -11.26 -2.37 -16.45
N GLN A 53 -11.77 -3.14 -15.50
CA GLN A 53 -11.26 -3.18 -14.13
C GLN A 53 -9.77 -3.54 -14.07
N GLU A 54 -9.35 -4.48 -14.92
CA GLU A 54 -7.99 -4.99 -15.03
C GLU A 54 -6.98 -3.95 -15.53
N GLU A 55 -7.45 -2.88 -16.18
CA GLU A 55 -6.60 -1.80 -16.69
C GLU A 55 -6.41 -0.67 -15.67
N LEU A 56 -7.22 -0.68 -14.60
CA LEU A 56 -7.13 0.31 -13.54
C LEU A 56 -6.00 -0.02 -12.58
N VAL A 57 -5.28 1.01 -12.16
CA VAL A 57 -4.23 0.92 -11.14
C VAL A 57 -4.40 2.08 -10.17
N VAL A 58 -4.57 1.78 -8.89
CA VAL A 58 -4.47 2.82 -7.86
C VAL A 58 -3.00 3.00 -7.52
N ARG A 59 -2.46 4.20 -7.73
CA ARG A 59 -1.08 4.55 -7.44
C ARG A 59 -1.01 5.47 -6.24
N ILE A 60 -0.16 5.11 -5.28
CA ILE A 60 0.27 5.95 -4.17
C ILE A 60 1.71 6.37 -4.47
N PHE A 61 1.97 7.67 -4.49
CA PHE A 61 3.28 8.22 -4.81
C PHE A 61 3.50 9.53 -4.05
N LYS A 62 4.75 9.89 -3.83
CA LYS A 62 5.12 11.15 -3.16
C LYS A 62 5.62 12.15 -4.20
N ASP A 63 5.05 13.35 -4.16
CA ASP A 63 5.58 14.50 -4.90
C ASP A 63 6.04 15.54 -3.88
N TRP A 64 7.35 15.78 -3.81
CA TRP A 64 8.02 16.65 -2.85
C TRP A 64 7.64 16.35 -1.40
N LEU A 65 6.63 17.03 -0.86
CA LEU A 65 6.18 16.94 0.53
C LEU A 65 4.77 16.35 0.67
N THR A 66 4.17 15.85 -0.41
CA THR A 66 2.76 15.42 -0.39
C THR A 66 2.60 14.01 -0.93
N ILE A 67 1.93 13.16 -0.14
CA ILE A 67 1.40 11.88 -0.62
C ILE A 67 0.22 12.15 -1.55
N ASN A 68 0.32 11.63 -2.76
CA ASN A 68 -0.72 11.66 -3.77
C ASN A 68 -1.23 10.26 -4.02
N VAL A 69 -2.55 10.15 -4.19
CA VAL A 69 -3.20 8.92 -4.61
C VAL A 69 -4.07 9.22 -5.83
N ALA A 70 -3.93 8.42 -6.87
CA ALA A 70 -4.75 8.54 -8.06
C ALA A 70 -4.94 7.18 -8.75
N VAL A 71 -6.08 7.05 -9.43
CA VAL A 71 -6.37 5.97 -10.37
C VAL A 71 -5.70 6.30 -11.69
N TYR A 72 -5.01 5.34 -12.26
CA TYR A 72 -4.41 5.39 -13.58
C TYR A 72 -5.01 4.31 -14.47
N ASN A 73 -5.16 4.63 -15.75
CA ASN A 73 -5.39 3.66 -16.82
C ASN A 73 -4.29 3.84 -17.87
N GLN A 74 -3.59 2.76 -18.22
CA GLN A 74 -2.54 2.76 -19.26
C GLN A 74 -1.53 3.93 -19.12
N GLY A 75 -1.16 4.25 -17.87
CA GLY A 75 -0.21 5.31 -17.55
C GLY A 75 -0.77 6.73 -17.49
N ARG A 76 -2.06 6.93 -17.77
CA ARG A 76 -2.73 8.24 -17.67
C ARG A 76 -3.57 8.33 -16.39
N PRO A 77 -3.51 9.44 -15.64
CA PRO A 77 -4.37 9.63 -14.47
C PRO A 77 -5.83 9.81 -14.91
N VAL A 78 -6.73 9.08 -14.27
CA VAL A 78 -8.18 9.09 -14.55
C VAL A 78 -8.95 9.77 -13.43
N LYS A 79 -8.55 9.54 -12.17
CA LYS A 79 -9.23 10.09 -10.98
C LYS A 79 -8.24 10.32 -9.85
N LYS A 80 -8.30 11.50 -9.21
CA LYS A 80 -7.59 11.71 -7.94
C LYS A 80 -8.38 11.07 -6.80
N ILE A 81 -7.70 10.36 -5.92
CA ILE A 81 -8.29 9.73 -4.73
C ILE A 81 -7.95 10.60 -3.52
N SER A 82 -8.98 11.00 -2.77
CA SER A 82 -8.79 11.69 -1.50
C SER A 82 -8.29 10.73 -0.42
N VAL A 83 -7.63 11.24 0.63
CA VAL A 83 -7.24 10.40 1.79
C VAL A 83 -8.48 9.75 2.41
N LYS A 84 -9.61 10.47 2.50
CA LYS A 84 -10.91 9.92 2.93
C LYS A 84 -11.32 8.69 2.10
N GLU A 85 -11.28 8.80 0.77
CA GLU A 85 -11.63 7.70 -0.14
C GLU A 85 -10.67 6.53 -0.02
N LEU A 86 -9.36 6.80 0.13
CA LEU A 86 -8.35 5.76 0.38
C LEU A 86 -8.62 5.02 1.71
N ILE A 87 -8.98 5.74 2.77
CA ILE A 87 -9.35 5.11 4.06
C ILE A 87 -10.57 4.23 3.88
N THR A 88 -11.60 4.71 3.18
CA THR A 88 -12.80 3.91 2.91
C THR A 88 -12.47 2.65 2.11
N LEU A 89 -11.50 2.70 1.19
CA LEU A 89 -11.03 1.54 0.44
C LEU A 89 -10.43 0.45 1.34
N PHE A 90 -9.67 0.82 2.38
CA PHE A 90 -9.07 -0.14 3.31
C PHE A 90 -9.96 -0.52 4.49
N THR A 91 -10.91 0.32 4.89
CA THR A 91 -11.70 0.12 6.13
C THR A 91 -13.19 -0.13 5.90
N ASN A 92 -13.71 0.13 4.69
CA ASN A 92 -15.13 0.12 4.33
C ASN A 92 -16.02 0.88 5.32
N SER A 93 -15.45 1.92 5.92
CA SER A 93 -16.12 2.83 6.84
C SER A 93 -15.85 4.25 6.35
N GLU A 94 -16.85 5.13 6.44
CA GLU A 94 -16.56 6.55 6.33
C GLU A 94 -15.77 6.97 7.57
N PRO A 95 -14.66 7.72 7.43
CA PRO A 95 -13.87 8.17 8.57
C PRO A 95 -14.57 9.23 9.43
N SER A 96 -15.88 9.45 9.23
CA SER A 96 -16.70 10.38 10.00
C SER A 96 -16.69 9.99 11.49
N GLY A 97 -15.99 10.78 12.31
CA GLY A 97 -15.96 10.63 13.77
C GLY A 97 -14.59 10.32 14.38
N LEU A 98 -13.56 10.01 13.57
CA LEU A 98 -12.20 9.79 14.06
C LEU A 98 -11.34 11.02 13.79
N PHE A 99 -11.28 11.93 14.77
CA PHE A 99 -10.35 13.07 14.74
C PHE A 99 -8.93 12.58 14.45
N ASN A 100 -8.27 13.20 13.47
CA ASN A 100 -6.89 12.94 13.03
C ASN A 100 -6.60 11.59 12.34
N LEU A 101 -7.61 10.79 11.97
CA LEU A 101 -7.35 9.53 11.24
C LEU A 101 -6.65 9.77 9.90
N GLU A 102 -7.09 10.76 9.13
CA GLU A 102 -6.48 11.09 7.83
C GLU A 102 -4.99 11.42 7.97
N ALA A 103 -4.63 12.28 8.93
CA ALA A 103 -3.23 12.64 9.20
C ALA A 103 -2.39 11.43 9.64
N LYS A 104 -2.98 10.55 10.46
CA LYS A 104 -2.31 9.32 10.92
C LYS A 104 -2.03 8.38 9.76
N VAL A 105 -3.00 8.19 8.88
CA VAL A 105 -2.87 7.35 7.67
C VAL A 105 -1.83 7.92 6.72
N VAL A 106 -1.87 9.23 6.45
CA VAL A 106 -0.85 9.88 5.62
C VAL A 106 0.55 9.65 6.20
N ARG A 107 0.74 9.91 7.49
CA ARG A 107 2.03 9.67 8.16
C ARG A 107 2.45 8.20 8.12
N GLY A 108 1.50 7.27 8.28
CA GLY A 108 1.74 5.84 8.17
C GLY A 108 2.24 5.44 6.78
N ILE A 109 1.62 5.96 5.73
CA ILE A 109 2.03 5.75 4.34
C ILE A 109 3.40 6.40 4.06
N GLU A 110 3.64 7.63 4.54
CA GLU A 110 4.94 8.31 4.37
C GLU A 110 6.09 7.52 5.01
N ASN A 111 5.89 7.03 6.23
CA ASN A 111 6.88 6.18 6.90
C ASN A 111 7.11 4.89 6.10
N PHE A 112 6.04 4.22 5.66
CA PHE A 112 6.16 3.01 4.85
C PHE A 112 6.92 3.24 3.54
N MET A 113 6.60 4.33 2.83
CA MET A 113 7.30 4.69 1.60
C MET A 113 8.77 5.02 1.86
N SER A 114 9.09 5.73 2.94
CA SER A 114 10.46 6.07 3.31
C SER A 114 11.26 4.82 3.64
N GLU A 115 10.72 3.90 4.45
CA GLU A 115 11.35 2.62 4.78
C GLU A 115 11.58 1.77 3.53
N LEU A 116 10.59 1.71 2.61
CA LEU A 116 10.73 0.99 1.36
C LEU A 116 11.80 1.63 0.46
N SER A 117 11.85 2.96 0.42
CA SER A 117 12.86 3.73 -0.32
C SER A 117 14.27 3.43 0.17
N ASP A 118 14.47 3.47 1.48
CA ASP A 118 15.76 3.22 2.13
C ASP A 118 16.24 1.78 1.88
N ASN A 119 15.33 0.81 2.00
CA ASN A 119 15.64 -0.61 1.78
C ASN A 119 16.11 -0.89 0.34
N HIS A 120 15.57 -0.16 -0.65
CA HIS A 120 15.91 -0.32 -2.06
C HIS A 120 16.94 0.70 -2.57
N HIS A 121 17.43 1.59 -1.70
CA HIS A 121 18.38 2.66 -2.04
C HIS A 121 17.91 3.52 -3.22
N ILE A 122 16.64 3.91 -3.20
CA ILE A 122 16.03 4.81 -4.19
C ILE A 122 15.53 6.08 -3.50
N GLU A 123 15.32 7.13 -4.28
CA GLU A 123 14.63 8.34 -3.79
C GLU A 123 13.12 8.05 -3.68
N VAL A 124 12.49 8.59 -2.64
CA VAL A 124 11.07 8.30 -2.35
C VAL A 124 10.15 8.90 -3.42
N GLU A 125 10.59 9.97 -4.08
CA GLU A 125 9.92 10.61 -5.21
C GLU A 125 9.91 9.72 -6.47
N GLN A 126 10.83 8.76 -6.56
CA GLN A 126 10.90 7.79 -7.67
C GLN A 126 10.08 6.52 -7.39
N LEU A 127 9.60 6.36 -6.15
CA LEU A 127 8.85 5.20 -5.68
C LEU A 127 7.35 5.36 -5.93
N GLN A 128 6.73 4.30 -6.45
CA GLN A 128 5.29 4.19 -6.62
C GLN A 128 4.81 2.87 -6.00
N ILE A 129 3.74 2.94 -5.19
CA ILE A 129 3.02 1.76 -4.72
C ILE A 129 1.77 1.62 -5.59
N CYS A 130 1.65 0.52 -6.29
CA CYS A 130 0.56 0.20 -7.19
C CYS A 130 -0.32 -0.88 -6.58
N ILE A 131 -1.60 -0.58 -6.40
CA ILE A 131 -2.64 -1.53 -6.03
C ILE A 131 -3.38 -1.90 -7.33
N VAL A 132 -3.46 -3.19 -7.61
CA VAL A 132 -4.15 -3.75 -8.79
C VAL A 132 -5.09 -4.86 -8.36
N ALA A 133 -6.23 -4.98 -9.04
CA ALA A 133 -7.27 -5.94 -8.70
C ALA A 133 -7.78 -6.65 -9.96
N SER A 134 -7.72 -7.98 -9.97
CA SER A 134 -8.18 -8.83 -11.08
C SER A 134 -8.54 -10.23 -10.57
N SER A 135 -9.55 -10.85 -11.17
CA SER A 135 -9.97 -12.24 -10.88
C SER A 135 -10.03 -12.58 -9.38
N ASP A 136 -10.74 -11.75 -8.61
CA ASP A 136 -10.92 -11.87 -7.16
C ASP A 136 -9.65 -11.79 -6.30
N LYS A 137 -8.55 -11.30 -6.88
CA LYS A 137 -7.28 -11.09 -6.18
C LYS A 137 -6.88 -9.63 -6.22
N VAL A 138 -6.17 -9.23 -5.18
CA VAL A 138 -5.55 -7.91 -5.05
C VAL A 138 -4.06 -8.11 -4.92
N TRP A 139 -3.29 -7.34 -5.67
CA TRP A 139 -1.84 -7.28 -5.54
C TRP A 139 -1.42 -5.86 -5.22
N VAL A 140 -0.45 -5.74 -4.33
CA VAL A 140 0.24 -4.49 -4.03
C VAL A 140 1.69 -4.65 -4.45
N LYS A 141 2.18 -3.70 -5.24
CA LYS A 141 3.50 -3.78 -5.88
C LYS A 141 4.22 -2.45 -5.76
N GLY A 142 5.50 -2.49 -5.38
CA GLY A 142 6.41 -1.35 -5.44
C GLY A 142 7.07 -1.26 -6.81
N TYR A 143 7.20 -0.03 -7.32
CA TYR A 143 7.88 0.28 -8.58
C TYR A 143 8.82 1.48 -8.44
N LYS A 144 9.91 1.45 -9.21
CA LYS A 144 10.75 2.61 -9.54
C LYS A 144 10.54 2.95 -11.01
N GLY A 145 9.75 3.98 -11.30
CA GLY A 145 9.28 4.24 -12.67
C GLY A 145 8.50 3.03 -13.22
N LEU A 146 9.02 2.38 -14.26
CA LEU A 146 8.44 1.15 -14.83
C LEU A 146 9.03 -0.15 -14.27
N THR A 147 10.06 -0.06 -13.42
CA THR A 147 10.77 -1.23 -12.90
C THR A 147 10.08 -1.72 -11.63
N HIS A 148 9.60 -2.96 -11.62
CA HIS A 148 9.12 -3.60 -10.40
C HIS A 148 10.29 -3.83 -9.43
N ILE A 149 10.10 -3.47 -8.17
CA ILE A 149 11.13 -3.63 -7.13
C ILE A 149 10.73 -4.66 -6.06
N GLN A 150 9.43 -4.79 -5.76
CA GLN A 150 8.95 -5.65 -4.69
C GLN A 150 7.45 -5.92 -4.78
N ASP A 151 7.04 -7.15 -4.49
CA ASP A 151 5.66 -7.47 -4.13
C ASP A 151 5.44 -7.19 -2.63
N ILE A 152 4.40 -6.43 -2.32
CA ILE A 152 4.05 -5.99 -0.97
C ILE A 152 2.85 -6.81 -0.51
N PRO A 153 2.94 -7.58 0.59
CA PRO A 153 1.77 -8.26 1.14
C PRO A 153 0.69 -7.24 1.52
N LEU A 154 -0.56 -7.50 1.17
CA LEU A 154 -1.67 -6.57 1.44
C LEU A 154 -1.79 -6.27 2.95
N GLY A 155 -1.57 -7.27 3.80
CA GLY A 155 -1.52 -7.12 5.26
C GLY A 155 -0.47 -6.13 5.77
N VAL A 156 0.61 -5.85 5.03
CA VAL A 156 1.58 -4.80 5.39
C VAL A 156 0.93 -3.43 5.23
N LEU A 157 0.32 -3.19 4.07
CA LEU A 157 -0.32 -1.91 3.78
C LEU A 157 -1.49 -1.65 4.73
N ILE A 158 -2.31 -2.67 5.00
CA ILE A 158 -3.44 -2.63 5.95
C ILE A 158 -3.07 -2.05 7.32
N LYS A 159 -1.91 -2.43 7.87
CA LYS A 159 -1.51 -2.00 9.22
C LYS A 159 -1.46 -0.48 9.36
N HIS A 160 -1.09 0.23 8.29
CA HIS A 160 -1.02 1.69 8.26
C HIS A 160 -2.39 2.38 8.23
N PHE A 161 -3.48 1.63 8.01
CA PHE A 161 -4.87 2.13 8.00
C PHE A 161 -5.65 1.77 9.27
N THR A 162 -5.18 0.81 10.06
CA THR A 162 -5.92 0.27 11.22
C THR A 162 -5.24 0.48 12.57
N GLN A 163 -3.92 0.67 12.59
CA GLN A 163 -3.13 0.80 13.81
C GLN A 163 -2.67 2.23 14.04
#